data_AF-A0A539E7S1-F1
#
_entry.id   AF-A0A539E7S1-F1
#
_cell.length_a   1.000
_cell.length_b   1.000
_cell.length_c   1.000
_cell.angle_alpha   90.00
_cell.angle_beta   90.00
_cell.angle_gamma   90.00
#
_symmetry.space_group_name_H-M   'P 1'
#
loop_
_entity.id
_entity.type
_entity.pdbx_description
1 polymer ?
#
loop_
_entity_poly.entity_id
_entity_poly.type
_entity_poly.pdbx_seq_one_letter_code
_entity_poly.pdbx_strand_id
1 'polypeptide(L)'
;MKYKAGFKYSLLLLSVVSLATLATEEPAAGSPAGMTLIPAGEFIMGSDKAEQENSAGEFGNAKPWYVDEHPEHKVTLPAYYLDTYEVTNSQYAQFIKAVNSPPPENWVTNGYILTLKPGKLEQAPVEALRKVVSQVLQLDIDSRTLERTDLLEAINERLTELGKLPVTYVTWDDADAYCRWAKKSLPSEAQWEKAARGSQGSEFVWGSEWKAGMGNTGSEAWRDGAAPVGSYPTDKSPYGIFDLAGNVSEWVADWYKAYPQSDYSSKEFGEKQRVARGGAWGGEGHYTLHLFQRGAYRVNLDPSQTYEDVGIRCAKEG
;
A
#
# COMPACT_ATOMS: atom_id res chain seq x y z
N MET A 1 37.76 -50.98 -22.84
CA MET A 1 36.60 -51.60 -22.17
C MET A 1 35.34 -50.90 -22.69
N LYS A 2 34.52 -51.61 -23.47
CA LYS A 2 33.26 -51.11 -24.05
C LYS A 2 32.12 -51.50 -23.10
N TYR A 3 31.23 -50.58 -22.73
CA TYR A 3 29.94 -50.96 -22.14
C TYR A 3 28.79 -50.24 -22.85
N LYS A 4 27.82 -51.07 -23.24
CA LYS A 4 26.68 -50.83 -24.13
C LYS A 4 25.56 -50.06 -23.42
N ALA A 5 24.86 -49.24 -24.21
CA ALA A 5 23.59 -48.61 -23.85
C ALA A 5 22.48 -49.65 -23.62
N GLY A 6 21.69 -49.45 -22.57
CA GLY A 6 20.41 -50.13 -22.31
C GLY A 6 19.28 -49.11 -22.34
N PHE A 7 18.41 -49.20 -23.34
CA PHE A 7 17.23 -48.38 -23.53
C PHE A 7 16.08 -48.98 -22.70
N LYS A 8 15.49 -48.22 -21.77
CA LYS A 8 14.20 -48.56 -21.15
C LYS A 8 13.14 -47.62 -21.69
N TYR A 9 12.15 -48.17 -22.38
CA TYR A 9 10.93 -47.47 -22.77
C TYR A 9 10.10 -47.18 -21.52
N SER A 10 9.82 -45.90 -21.25
CA SER A 10 8.79 -45.47 -20.30
C SER A 10 7.62 -44.94 -21.11
N LEU A 11 6.41 -45.49 -20.88
CA LEU A 11 5.17 -45.02 -21.49
C LEU A 11 4.91 -43.57 -21.06
N LEU A 12 4.81 -42.66 -22.03
CA LEU A 12 4.27 -41.32 -21.82
C LEU A 12 2.73 -41.40 -21.78
N LEU A 13 2.14 -41.18 -20.62
CA LEU A 13 0.74 -40.81 -20.46
C LEU A 13 0.59 -39.34 -20.92
N LEU A 14 -0.06 -39.14 -22.06
CA LEU A 14 -0.54 -37.82 -22.51
C LEU A 14 -1.68 -37.38 -21.60
N SER A 15 -1.39 -36.58 -20.58
CA SER A 15 -2.42 -35.80 -19.88
C SER A 15 -2.79 -34.61 -20.77
N VAL A 16 -4.07 -34.53 -21.12
CA VAL A 16 -4.66 -33.38 -21.80
C VAL A 16 -4.71 -32.24 -20.77
N VAL A 17 -3.74 -31.33 -20.83
CA VAL A 17 -3.80 -30.08 -20.07
C VAL A 17 -4.83 -29.20 -20.77
N SER A 18 -6.01 -29.09 -20.17
CA SER A 18 -7.00 -28.10 -20.58
C SER A 18 -6.43 -26.73 -20.24
N LEU A 19 -6.01 -25.97 -21.25
CA LEU A 19 -5.73 -24.55 -21.13
C LEU A 19 -7.05 -23.84 -20.83
N ALA A 20 -7.36 -23.68 -19.54
CA ALA A 20 -8.34 -22.70 -19.13
C ALA A 20 -7.78 -21.32 -19.48
N THR A 21 -8.33 -20.71 -20.52
CA THR A 21 -8.14 -19.28 -20.79
C THR A 21 -8.63 -18.51 -19.58
N LEU A 22 -7.70 -17.93 -18.82
CA LEU A 22 -8.00 -16.86 -17.87
C LEU A 22 -8.58 -15.71 -18.68
N ALA A 23 -9.91 -15.63 -18.73
CA ALA A 23 -10.60 -14.46 -19.23
C ALA A 23 -10.25 -13.32 -18.27
N THR A 24 -9.44 -12.38 -18.74
CA THR A 24 -9.39 -11.05 -18.14
C THR A 24 -10.77 -10.44 -18.38
N GLU A 25 -11.62 -10.40 -17.36
CA GLU A 25 -12.86 -9.62 -17.44
C GLU A 25 -12.48 -8.19 -17.82
N GLU A 26 -12.93 -7.75 -19.00
CA GLU A 26 -12.87 -6.33 -19.34
C GLU A 26 -13.61 -5.55 -18.24
N PRO A 27 -13.06 -4.44 -17.74
CA PRO A 27 -13.73 -3.64 -16.73
C PRO A 27 -15.12 -3.25 -17.24
N ALA A 28 -16.15 -3.55 -16.45
CA ALA A 28 -17.54 -3.27 -16.82
C ALA A 28 -17.67 -1.82 -17.29
N ALA A 29 -18.31 -1.62 -18.44
CA ALA A 29 -18.51 -0.30 -19.04
C ALA A 29 -19.10 0.67 -18.00
N GLY A 30 -18.35 1.73 -17.67
CA GLY A 30 -18.72 2.70 -16.62
C GLY A 30 -17.84 2.67 -15.35
N SER A 31 -16.94 1.70 -15.20
CA SER A 31 -16.01 1.66 -14.06
C SER A 31 -15.06 2.86 -14.06
N PRO A 32 -14.89 3.59 -12.94
CA PRO A 32 -13.89 4.64 -12.83
C PRO A 32 -12.49 4.09 -13.13
N ALA A 33 -11.71 4.81 -13.94
CA ALA A 33 -10.37 4.39 -14.31
C ALA A 33 -9.48 4.17 -13.07
N GLY A 34 -8.80 3.02 -13.02
CA GLY A 34 -7.90 2.65 -11.92
C GLY A 34 -8.62 2.26 -10.62
N MET A 35 -9.94 2.01 -10.65
CA MET A 35 -10.69 1.52 -9.51
C MET A 35 -11.32 0.16 -9.79
N THR A 36 -11.45 -0.64 -8.74
CA THR A 36 -12.06 -1.97 -8.77
C THR A 36 -13.39 -1.93 -8.03
N LEU A 37 -14.42 -2.56 -8.59
CA LEU A 37 -15.73 -2.69 -7.97
C LEU A 37 -15.67 -3.72 -6.83
N ILE A 38 -16.04 -3.30 -5.63
CA ILE A 38 -16.33 -4.19 -4.51
C ILE A 38 -17.84 -4.40 -4.45
N PRO A 39 -18.33 -5.65 -4.59
CA PRO A 39 -19.76 -5.92 -4.68
C PRO A 39 -20.48 -5.60 -3.36
N ALA A 40 -21.74 -5.19 -3.47
CA ALA A 40 -22.63 -5.06 -2.33
C ALA A 40 -22.74 -6.38 -1.56
N GLY A 41 -22.95 -6.30 -0.25
CA GLY A 41 -23.21 -7.47 0.57
C GLY A 41 -22.59 -7.40 1.95
N GLU A 42 -22.90 -8.44 2.72
CA GLU A 42 -22.40 -8.66 4.07
C GLU A 42 -20.93 -9.15 4.05
N PHE A 43 -20.17 -8.73 5.04
CA PHE A 43 -18.87 -9.31 5.37
C PHE A 43 -18.65 -9.34 6.89
N ILE A 44 -17.64 -10.11 7.29
CA ILE A 44 -17.18 -10.22 8.68
C ILE A 44 -16.12 -9.14 8.94
N MET A 45 -16.42 -8.19 9.82
CA MET A 45 -15.53 -7.11 10.28
C MET A 45 -15.02 -7.42 11.68
N GLY A 46 -13.76 -7.09 11.94
CA GLY A 46 -13.12 -7.33 13.24
C GLY A 46 -12.65 -8.77 13.43
N SER A 47 -12.27 -9.10 14.66
CA SER A 47 -11.74 -10.41 15.02
C SER A 47 -12.03 -10.72 16.49
N ASP A 48 -12.40 -11.97 16.77
CA ASP A 48 -12.55 -12.50 18.13
C ASP A 48 -11.27 -13.20 18.61
N LYS A 49 -10.14 -12.99 17.91
CA LYS A 49 -8.85 -13.46 18.42
C LYS A 49 -8.55 -12.80 19.76
N ALA A 50 -8.10 -13.63 20.69
CA ALA A 50 -7.59 -13.19 21.98
C ALA A 50 -6.10 -13.46 22.06
N GLU A 51 -5.39 -12.59 22.76
CA GLU A 51 -3.98 -12.78 23.07
C GLU A 51 -3.81 -14.03 23.96
N GLN A 52 -3.03 -15.01 23.50
CA GLN A 52 -2.81 -16.26 24.24
C GLN A 52 -1.74 -16.11 25.33
N GLU A 53 -0.80 -15.17 25.14
CA GLU A 53 0.30 -14.83 26.07
C GLU A 53 0.58 -13.33 25.96
N ASN A 54 0.87 -12.63 27.07
CA ASN A 54 1.05 -11.18 27.19
C ASN A 54 2.31 -10.65 26.45
N SER A 55 2.31 -10.82 25.13
CA SER A 55 3.39 -10.57 24.19
C SER A 55 3.36 -9.14 23.65
N ALA A 56 2.21 -8.46 23.67
CA ALA A 56 2.10 -7.08 23.22
C ALA A 56 3.00 -6.11 24.01
N GLY A 57 3.11 -6.31 25.33
CA GLY A 57 3.97 -5.51 26.20
C GLY A 57 5.47 -5.71 25.93
N GLU A 58 5.88 -6.86 25.39
CA GLU A 58 7.28 -7.18 25.10
C GLU A 58 7.82 -6.43 23.87
N PHE A 59 6.93 -6.00 22.97
CA PHE A 59 7.27 -5.26 21.75
C PHE A 59 6.87 -3.78 21.80
N GLY A 60 6.61 -3.24 23.00
CA GLY A 60 6.32 -1.82 23.18
C GLY A 60 5.00 -1.35 22.56
N ASN A 61 4.07 -2.26 22.27
CA ASN A 61 2.78 -1.90 21.70
C ASN A 61 2.00 -1.00 22.66
N ALA A 62 1.33 0.02 22.11
CA ALA A 62 0.49 0.93 22.89
C ALA A 62 -0.76 0.25 23.49
N LYS A 63 -1.12 -0.96 23.01
CA LYS A 63 -2.28 -1.75 23.43
C LYS A 63 -2.01 -3.27 23.31
N PRO A 64 -2.70 -4.11 24.09
CA PRO A 64 -2.75 -5.56 23.87
C PRO A 64 -3.17 -5.92 22.45
N TRP A 65 -2.72 -7.07 21.95
CA TRP A 65 -3.10 -7.52 20.61
C TRP A 65 -4.60 -7.78 20.51
N TYR A 66 -5.18 -7.51 19.33
CA TYR A 66 -6.57 -7.82 18.96
C TYR A 66 -7.67 -7.06 19.73
N VAL A 67 -7.34 -6.38 20.83
CA VAL A 67 -8.32 -5.88 21.79
C VAL A 67 -9.31 -4.87 21.19
N ASP A 68 -8.88 -4.07 20.23
CA ASP A 68 -9.70 -3.06 19.56
C ASP A 68 -10.27 -3.51 18.20
N GLU A 69 -10.05 -4.79 17.88
CA GLU A 69 -10.63 -5.49 16.72
C GLU A 69 -11.91 -6.25 17.11
N HIS A 70 -12.17 -6.38 18.42
CA HIS A 70 -13.30 -7.10 18.99
C HIS A 70 -14.54 -6.18 19.17
N PRO A 71 -15.78 -6.69 18.98
CA PRO A 71 -16.09 -8.04 18.54
C PRO A 71 -16.01 -8.21 17.03
N GLU A 72 -15.80 -9.45 16.60
CA GLU A 72 -16.15 -9.86 15.25
C GLU A 72 -17.66 -9.67 15.05
N HIS A 73 -18.05 -8.98 13.97
CA HIS A 73 -19.44 -8.69 13.69
C HIS A 73 -19.72 -8.56 12.20
N LYS A 74 -20.99 -8.71 11.82
CA LYS A 74 -21.45 -8.61 10.44
C LYS A 74 -21.74 -7.16 10.08
N VAL A 75 -21.19 -6.72 8.95
CA VAL A 75 -21.47 -5.41 8.37
C VAL A 75 -21.95 -5.59 6.93
N THR A 76 -23.05 -4.93 6.57
CA THR A 76 -23.56 -4.89 5.20
C THR A 76 -23.19 -3.57 4.54
N LEU A 77 -22.50 -3.63 3.41
CA LEU A 77 -22.11 -2.45 2.64
C LEU A 77 -22.79 -2.48 1.26
N PRO A 78 -23.18 -1.31 0.70
CA PRO A 78 -23.52 -1.20 -0.71
C PRO A 78 -22.31 -1.53 -1.59
N ALA A 79 -22.52 -1.62 -2.90
CA ALA A 79 -21.40 -1.70 -3.84
C ALA A 79 -20.66 -0.36 -3.86
N TYR A 80 -19.35 -0.41 -4.02
CA TYR A 80 -18.51 0.78 -4.12
C TYR A 80 -17.25 0.45 -4.92
N TYR A 81 -16.59 1.47 -5.42
CA TYR A 81 -15.31 1.37 -6.06
C TYR A 81 -14.20 1.72 -5.07
N LEU A 82 -13.10 0.98 -5.10
CA LEU A 82 -11.87 1.29 -4.38
C LEU A 82 -10.72 1.39 -5.37
N ASP A 83 -9.80 2.34 -5.18
CA ASP A 83 -8.59 2.43 -5.99
C ASP A 83 -7.85 1.09 -5.96
N THR A 84 -7.45 0.60 -7.14
CA THR A 84 -6.78 -0.71 -7.29
C THR A 84 -5.39 -0.72 -6.62
N TYR A 85 -4.76 0.45 -6.55
CA TYR A 85 -3.43 0.69 -5.98
C TYR A 85 -3.47 1.89 -5.03
N GLU A 86 -2.46 2.05 -4.17
CA GLU A 86 -2.28 3.30 -3.41
C GLU A 86 -2.12 4.49 -4.37
N VAL A 87 -2.45 5.69 -3.88
CA VAL A 87 -2.19 6.93 -4.60
C VAL A 87 -0.68 7.12 -4.71
N THR A 88 -0.19 7.27 -5.94
CA THR A 88 1.23 7.44 -6.21
C THR A 88 1.69 8.89 -6.07
N ASN A 89 2.98 9.08 -5.85
CA ASN A 89 3.62 10.40 -5.88
C ASN A 89 3.27 11.19 -7.15
N SER A 90 3.22 10.54 -8.32
CA SER A 90 2.90 11.21 -9.59
C SER A 90 1.44 11.69 -9.67
N GLN A 91 0.51 10.96 -9.07
CA GLN A 91 -0.89 11.36 -8.98
C GLN A 91 -1.05 12.51 -7.99
N TYR A 92 -0.41 12.42 -6.82
CA TYR A 92 -0.42 13.49 -5.82
C TYR A 92 0.26 14.77 -6.31
N ALA A 93 1.30 14.65 -7.15
CA ALA A 93 1.98 15.80 -7.78
C ALA A 93 1.01 16.62 -8.66
N GLN A 94 0.06 15.96 -9.32
CA GLN A 94 -0.98 16.64 -10.11
C GLN A 94 -1.92 17.44 -9.21
N PHE A 95 -2.31 16.88 -8.07
CA PHE A 95 -3.14 17.56 -7.08
C PHE A 95 -2.44 18.81 -6.53
N ILE A 96 -1.24 18.68 -5.96
CA ILE A 96 -0.56 19.83 -5.34
C ILE A 96 -0.27 20.94 -6.35
N LYS A 97 0.00 20.59 -7.62
CA LYS A 97 0.15 21.57 -8.70
C LYS A 97 -1.16 22.28 -9.02
N ALA A 98 -2.28 21.55 -9.03
CA ALA A 98 -3.59 22.10 -9.33
C ALA A 98 -4.11 23.04 -8.24
N VAL A 99 -3.84 22.73 -6.96
CA VAL A 99 -4.34 23.52 -5.82
C VAL A 99 -3.28 24.43 -5.18
N ASN A 100 -2.05 24.40 -5.70
CA ASN A 100 -0.90 25.14 -5.16
C ASN A 100 -0.62 24.81 -3.68
N SER A 101 -0.66 23.53 -3.34
CA SER A 101 -0.33 23.02 -2.00
C SER A 101 1.18 22.76 -1.86
N PRO A 102 1.78 22.87 -0.66
CA PRO A 102 3.14 22.41 -0.42
C PRO A 102 3.34 20.92 -0.78
N PRO A 103 4.52 20.53 -1.30
CA PRO A 103 4.82 19.12 -1.49
C PRO A 103 5.08 18.41 -0.14
N PRO A 104 4.90 17.08 -0.08
CA PRO A 104 5.37 16.27 1.05
C PRO A 104 6.85 16.51 1.37
N GLU A 105 7.21 16.48 2.66
CA GLU A 105 8.55 16.82 3.13
C GLU A 105 9.64 15.92 2.52
N ASN A 106 9.36 14.62 2.43
CA ASN A 106 10.30 13.64 1.88
C ASN A 106 10.64 13.87 0.41
N TRP A 107 9.83 14.63 -0.35
CA TRP A 107 10.15 14.98 -1.73
C TRP A 107 11.36 15.91 -1.83
N VAL A 108 11.66 16.65 -0.76
CA VAL A 108 12.87 17.47 -0.65
C VAL A 108 14.08 16.58 -0.43
N THR A 109 13.96 15.58 0.44
CA THR A 109 15.07 14.71 0.84
C THR A 109 15.42 13.67 -0.22
N ASN A 110 14.42 13.10 -0.90
CA ASN A 110 14.62 12.10 -1.96
C ASN A 110 14.75 12.70 -3.37
N GLY A 111 14.63 14.03 -3.51
CA GLY A 111 14.77 14.76 -4.76
C GLY A 111 13.54 14.78 -5.67
N TYR A 112 12.43 14.14 -5.31
CA TYR A 112 11.23 14.10 -6.15
C TYR A 112 10.62 15.49 -6.40
N ILE A 113 10.89 16.47 -5.54
CA ILE A 113 10.49 17.87 -5.71
C ILE A 113 10.98 18.49 -7.04
N LEU A 114 12.02 17.93 -7.65
CA LEU A 114 12.54 18.38 -8.95
C LEU A 114 11.48 18.26 -10.07
N THR A 115 10.54 17.32 -9.96
CA THR A 115 9.42 17.15 -10.91
C THR A 115 8.52 18.38 -11.00
N LEU A 116 8.47 19.20 -9.94
CA LEU A 116 7.65 20.40 -9.90
C LEU A 116 8.27 21.60 -10.64
N LYS A 117 9.55 21.50 -11.02
CA LYS A 117 10.30 22.58 -11.70
C LYS A 117 11.07 22.05 -12.92
N PRO A 118 10.40 21.39 -13.89
CA PRO A 118 11.08 20.71 -15.00
C PRO A 118 11.95 21.68 -15.82
N GLY A 119 11.45 22.89 -16.10
CA GLY A 119 12.24 23.89 -16.83
C GLY A 119 13.52 24.35 -16.11
N LYS A 120 13.56 24.32 -14.77
CA LYS A 120 14.80 24.63 -14.03
C LYS A 120 15.81 23.49 -14.13
N LEU A 121 15.33 22.25 -14.08
CA LEU A 121 16.18 21.07 -14.26
C LEU A 121 16.76 21.03 -15.67
N GLU A 122 15.91 21.25 -16.68
CA GLU A 122 16.29 21.31 -18.10
C GLU A 122 17.23 22.47 -18.46
N GLN A 123 17.37 23.49 -17.62
CA GLN A 123 18.29 24.61 -17.83
C GLN A 123 19.53 24.54 -16.93
N ALA A 124 19.61 23.53 -16.06
CA ALA A 124 20.72 23.41 -15.12
C ALA A 124 22.06 23.14 -15.85
N PRO A 125 23.17 23.72 -15.37
CA PRO A 125 24.50 23.42 -15.87
C PRO A 125 24.91 21.99 -15.51
N VAL A 126 25.83 21.41 -16.27
CA VAL A 126 26.28 20.01 -16.11
C VAL A 126 26.77 19.73 -14.69
N GLU A 127 27.51 20.66 -14.08
CA GLU A 127 28.01 20.52 -12.71
C GLU A 127 26.88 20.45 -11.68
N ALA A 128 25.77 21.14 -11.91
CA ALA A 128 24.59 21.04 -11.06
C ALA A 128 23.87 19.71 -11.25
N LEU A 129 23.74 19.23 -12.49
CA LEU A 129 23.16 17.92 -12.79
C LEU A 129 23.97 16.78 -12.16
N ARG A 130 25.31 16.85 -12.18
CA ARG A 130 26.17 15.88 -11.48
C ARG A 130 25.93 15.85 -9.97
N LYS A 131 25.71 17.01 -9.34
CA LYS A 131 25.34 17.08 -7.92
C LYS A 131 23.96 16.50 -7.67
N VAL A 132 22.99 16.76 -8.55
CA VAL A 132 21.66 16.15 -8.46
C VAL A 132 21.77 14.63 -8.49
N VAL A 133 22.48 14.07 -9.47
CA VAL A 133 22.68 12.62 -9.61
C VAL A 133 23.34 12.01 -8.36
N SER A 134 24.45 12.59 -7.89
CA SER A 134 25.26 11.97 -6.83
C SER A 134 24.83 12.30 -5.40
N GLN A 135 24.36 13.52 -5.14
CA GLN A 135 24.08 14.00 -3.78
C GLN A 135 22.59 14.03 -3.45
N VAL A 136 21.74 14.35 -4.44
CA VAL A 136 20.29 14.47 -4.23
C VAL A 136 19.61 13.12 -4.47
N LEU A 137 19.84 12.52 -5.64
CA LEU A 137 19.23 11.25 -6.03
C LEU A 137 20.05 10.03 -5.61
N GLN A 138 21.29 10.24 -5.18
CA GLN A 138 22.22 9.21 -4.69
C GLN A 138 22.32 8.00 -5.65
N LEU A 139 22.37 8.28 -6.96
CA LEU A 139 22.49 7.24 -7.97
C LEU A 139 23.90 6.66 -7.96
N ASP A 140 23.99 5.33 -7.98
CA ASP A 140 25.25 4.58 -8.05
C ASP A 140 25.79 4.55 -9.49
N ILE A 141 26.10 5.74 -10.02
CA ILE A 141 26.67 5.95 -11.36
C ILE A 141 27.79 7.02 -11.29
N ASP A 142 28.85 6.84 -12.06
CA ASP A 142 29.91 7.86 -12.14
C ASP A 142 29.46 9.05 -12.99
N SER A 143 28.77 10.01 -12.37
CA SER A 143 28.28 11.21 -13.04
C SER A 143 29.37 12.07 -13.72
N ARG A 144 30.66 11.86 -13.40
CA ARG A 144 31.77 12.63 -14.00
C ARG A 144 32.05 12.22 -15.44
N THR A 145 31.69 10.99 -15.82
CA THR A 145 31.90 10.45 -17.16
C THR A 145 30.71 10.69 -18.09
N LEU A 146 29.59 11.16 -17.55
CA LEU A 146 28.34 11.36 -18.30
C LEU A 146 28.26 12.74 -18.93
N GLU A 147 27.72 12.77 -20.15
CA GLU A 147 27.35 14.00 -20.84
C GLU A 147 26.03 14.55 -20.30
N ARG A 148 25.72 15.80 -20.68
CA ARG A 148 24.51 16.49 -20.22
C ARG A 148 23.22 15.69 -20.47
N THR A 149 23.11 15.05 -21.64
CA THR A 149 21.95 14.25 -22.03
C THR A 149 21.78 13.05 -21.13
N ASP A 150 22.85 12.31 -20.88
CA ASP A 150 22.84 11.07 -20.09
C ASP A 150 22.54 11.37 -18.61
N LEU A 151 23.04 12.50 -18.10
CA LEU A 151 22.68 12.98 -16.76
C LEU A 151 21.19 13.28 -16.64
N LEU A 152 20.59 13.96 -17.63
CA LEU A 152 19.16 14.26 -17.62
C LEU A 152 18.31 13.00 -17.77
N GLU A 153 18.74 12.05 -18.60
CA GLU A 153 18.09 10.75 -18.76
C GLU A 153 18.08 9.99 -17.43
N ALA A 154 19.24 9.81 -16.80
CA ALA A 154 19.34 9.13 -15.50
C ALA A 154 18.49 9.81 -14.40
N ILE A 155 18.44 11.15 -14.38
CA ILE A 155 17.58 11.90 -13.46
C ILE A 155 16.10 11.60 -13.76
N ASN A 156 15.68 11.70 -15.02
CA ASN A 156 14.29 11.52 -15.42
C ASN A 156 13.81 10.07 -15.18
N GLU A 157 14.66 9.08 -15.40
CA GLU A 157 14.39 7.68 -15.05
C GLU A 157 14.17 7.54 -13.55
N ARG A 158 15.06 8.07 -12.71
CA ARG A 158 14.90 8.02 -11.26
C ARG A 158 13.62 8.73 -10.80
N LEU A 159 13.32 9.91 -11.34
CA LEU A 159 12.09 10.63 -11.01
C LEU A 159 10.85 9.85 -11.46
N THR A 160 10.91 9.15 -12.59
CA THR A 160 9.82 8.27 -13.04
C THR A 160 9.58 7.13 -12.07
N GLU A 161 10.64 6.48 -11.57
CA GLU A 161 10.51 5.42 -10.57
C GLU A 161 9.97 5.93 -9.23
N LEU A 162 10.46 7.08 -8.75
CA LEU A 162 9.92 7.72 -7.54
C LEU A 162 8.44 8.11 -7.70
N GLY A 163 8.02 8.44 -8.93
CA GLY A 163 6.63 8.77 -9.26
C GLY A 163 5.66 7.60 -9.14
N LYS A 164 6.15 6.35 -9.12
CA LYS A 164 5.36 5.12 -8.96
C LYS A 164 5.23 4.66 -7.51
N LEU A 165 6.02 5.24 -6.60
CA LEU A 165 5.90 4.93 -5.17
C LEU A 165 4.60 5.52 -4.61
N PRO A 166 3.99 4.89 -3.58
CA PRO A 166 2.88 5.49 -2.85
C PRO A 166 3.32 6.83 -2.25
N VAL A 167 2.40 7.80 -2.24
CA VAL A 167 2.65 9.06 -1.53
C VAL A 167 2.54 8.82 -0.02
N THR A 168 3.50 9.34 0.75
CA THR A 168 3.51 9.35 2.21
C THR A 168 3.83 10.75 2.73
N TYR A 169 3.99 10.91 4.04
CA TYR A 169 4.15 12.23 4.68
C TYR A 169 2.99 13.18 4.39
N VAL A 170 1.77 12.65 4.46
CA VAL A 170 0.52 13.39 4.28
C VAL A 170 -0.34 13.27 5.54
N THR A 171 -0.98 14.37 5.94
CA THR A 171 -1.95 14.35 7.03
C THR A 171 -3.26 13.68 6.59
N TRP A 172 -4.16 13.41 7.53
CA TRP A 172 -5.49 12.92 7.18
C TRP A 172 -6.26 13.95 6.32
N ASP A 173 -6.14 15.24 6.66
CA ASP A 173 -6.80 16.32 5.91
C ASP A 173 -6.25 16.45 4.48
N ASP A 174 -4.94 16.25 4.28
CA ASP A 174 -4.32 16.20 2.95
C ASP A 174 -4.86 15.03 2.12
N ALA A 175 -4.98 13.86 2.74
CA ALA A 175 -5.48 12.65 2.11
C ALA A 175 -6.95 12.81 1.65
N ASP A 176 -7.78 13.34 2.54
CA ASP A 176 -9.18 13.64 2.29
C ASP A 176 -9.35 14.75 1.22
N ALA A 177 -8.52 15.80 1.27
CA ALA A 177 -8.50 16.86 0.25
C ALA A 177 -8.13 16.32 -1.13
N TYR A 178 -7.12 15.44 -1.22
CA TYR A 178 -6.75 14.77 -2.47
C TYR A 178 -7.91 13.94 -3.02
N CYS A 179 -8.52 13.07 -2.20
CA CYS A 179 -9.61 12.23 -2.68
C CYS A 179 -10.81 13.07 -3.17
N ARG A 180 -11.17 14.14 -2.46
CA ARG A 180 -12.22 15.07 -2.91
C ARG A 180 -11.88 15.80 -4.20
N TRP A 181 -10.64 16.25 -4.35
CA TRP A 181 -10.16 16.85 -5.61
C TRP A 181 -10.30 15.86 -6.77
N ALA A 182 -9.96 14.60 -6.53
CA ALA A 182 -10.11 13.49 -7.48
C ALA A 182 -11.57 13.01 -7.68
N LYS A 183 -12.57 13.68 -7.09
CA LYS A 183 -14.01 13.32 -7.13
C LYS A 183 -14.29 11.92 -6.56
N LYS A 184 -13.58 11.61 -5.47
CA LYS A 184 -13.64 10.41 -4.65
C LYS A 184 -13.79 10.81 -3.16
N SER A 185 -13.67 9.85 -2.25
CA SER A 185 -13.55 10.06 -0.80
C SER A 185 -12.49 9.12 -0.23
N LEU A 186 -12.08 9.31 1.03
CA LEU A 186 -11.43 8.22 1.75
C LEU A 186 -12.41 7.04 1.91
N PRO A 187 -11.96 5.77 1.88
CA PRO A 187 -12.79 4.64 2.26
C PRO A 187 -13.14 4.74 3.74
N SER A 188 -14.33 4.31 4.12
CA SER A 188 -14.56 3.94 5.52
C SER A 188 -13.68 2.75 5.91
N GLU A 189 -13.43 2.60 7.20
CA GLU A 189 -12.69 1.46 7.74
C GLU A 189 -13.33 0.13 7.32
N ALA A 190 -14.66 0.05 7.37
CA ALA A 190 -15.40 -1.13 6.95
C ALA A 190 -15.24 -1.43 5.45
N GLN A 191 -15.23 -0.39 4.60
CA GLN A 191 -14.96 -0.58 3.17
C GLN A 191 -13.55 -1.13 2.97
N TRP A 192 -12.54 -0.49 3.56
CA TRP A 192 -11.16 -0.93 3.45
C TRP A 192 -11.00 -2.40 3.88
N GLU A 193 -11.55 -2.76 5.04
CA GLU A 193 -11.42 -4.10 5.60
C GLU A 193 -12.14 -5.16 4.75
N LYS A 194 -13.35 -4.86 4.25
CA LYS A 194 -14.05 -5.75 3.33
C LYS A 194 -13.19 -6.00 2.09
N ALA A 195 -12.64 -4.93 1.50
CA ALA A 195 -11.82 -5.04 0.31
C ALA A 195 -10.59 -5.93 0.53
N ALA A 196 -9.92 -5.80 1.68
CA ALA A 196 -8.76 -6.62 2.04
C ALA A 196 -9.12 -8.09 2.29
N ARG A 197 -10.17 -8.35 3.07
CA ARG A 197 -10.43 -9.68 3.68
C ARG A 197 -11.44 -10.54 2.94
N GLY A 198 -12.27 -9.94 2.08
CA GLY A 198 -13.42 -10.61 1.46
C GLY A 198 -14.57 -10.86 2.44
N SER A 199 -15.67 -11.43 1.93
CA SER A 199 -16.91 -11.65 2.70
C SER A 199 -16.73 -12.52 3.95
N GLN A 200 -15.78 -13.47 3.92
CA GLN A 200 -15.55 -14.43 5.00
C GLN A 200 -14.50 -13.98 6.01
N GLY A 201 -13.96 -12.76 5.89
CA GLY A 201 -13.04 -12.22 6.90
C GLY A 201 -11.68 -12.93 6.94
N SER A 202 -11.01 -13.12 5.81
CA SER A 202 -9.65 -13.70 5.77
C SER A 202 -8.69 -12.96 6.71
N GLU A 203 -7.80 -13.69 7.37
CA GLU A 203 -6.86 -13.11 8.35
C GLU A 203 -5.86 -12.15 7.69
N PHE A 204 -5.30 -12.56 6.55
CA PHE A 204 -4.42 -11.78 5.69
C PHE A 204 -5.08 -11.61 4.32
N VAL A 205 -4.59 -10.66 3.53
CA VAL A 205 -5.13 -10.35 2.19
C VAL A 205 -5.17 -11.58 1.29
N TRP A 206 -4.16 -12.45 1.40
CA TRP A 206 -4.02 -13.68 0.61
C TRP A 206 -4.58 -14.95 1.28
N GLY A 207 -5.21 -14.85 2.45
CA GLY A 207 -5.87 -15.99 3.11
C GLY A 207 -5.67 -16.06 4.62
N SER A 208 -5.86 -17.25 5.19
CA SER A 208 -5.90 -17.46 6.65
C SER A 208 -4.53 -17.58 7.32
N GLU A 209 -3.47 -17.88 6.56
CA GLU A 209 -2.14 -18.15 7.09
C GLU A 209 -1.10 -17.15 6.59
N TRP A 210 -0.19 -16.77 7.50
CA TRP A 210 0.94 -15.93 7.15
C TRP A 210 1.85 -16.63 6.15
N LYS A 211 2.27 -15.89 5.12
CA LYS A 211 3.26 -16.33 4.14
C LYS A 211 4.21 -15.17 3.89
N ALA A 212 5.50 -15.39 4.15
CA ALA A 212 6.53 -14.39 3.86
C ALA A 212 6.66 -14.17 2.34
N GLY A 213 7.06 -12.97 1.95
CA GLY A 213 7.28 -12.58 0.55
C GLY A 213 6.02 -12.34 -0.27
N MET A 214 4.84 -12.32 0.37
CA MET A 214 3.59 -12.03 -0.33
C MET A 214 3.44 -10.54 -0.66
N GLY A 215 3.94 -9.64 0.19
CA GLY A 215 3.88 -8.19 0.06
C GLY A 215 5.12 -7.51 0.64
N ASN A 216 5.17 -6.17 0.58
CA ASN A 216 6.26 -5.39 1.16
C ASN A 216 6.05 -5.18 2.67
N THR A 217 6.42 -6.16 3.50
CA THR A 217 6.10 -6.18 4.95
C THR A 217 7.33 -6.17 5.86
N GLY A 218 8.49 -5.73 5.36
CA GLY A 218 9.70 -5.51 6.16
C GLY A 218 10.66 -6.69 6.32
N SER A 219 10.18 -7.94 6.29
CA SER A 219 11.08 -9.11 6.27
C SER A 219 11.83 -9.27 4.93
N GLU A 220 11.30 -8.65 3.87
CA GLU A 220 11.83 -8.66 2.50
C GLU A 220 11.76 -7.24 1.91
N ALA A 221 12.16 -6.24 2.70
CA ALA A 221 12.02 -4.84 2.35
C ALA A 221 12.63 -4.52 0.97
N TRP A 222 11.88 -3.77 0.16
CA TRP A 222 12.44 -3.10 -1.01
C TRP A 222 13.58 -2.18 -0.55
N ARG A 223 14.71 -2.18 -1.28
CA ARG A 223 16.04 -1.62 -0.93
C ARG A 223 16.07 -0.52 0.14
N ASP A 224 15.16 0.46 0.09
CA ASP A 224 15.12 1.63 0.97
C ASP A 224 13.69 2.08 1.39
N GLY A 225 12.68 1.21 1.39
CA GLY A 225 11.34 1.59 1.91
C GLY A 225 10.13 1.00 1.19
N ALA A 226 9.17 1.88 0.85
CA ALA A 226 8.03 1.53 0.04
C ALA A 226 8.46 1.07 -1.37
N ALA A 227 7.71 0.14 -1.94
CA ALA A 227 7.89 -0.36 -3.29
C ALA A 227 6.97 0.43 -4.26
N PRO A 228 7.28 0.46 -5.56
CA PRO A 228 6.32 0.93 -6.57
C PRO A 228 5.00 0.17 -6.43
N VAL A 229 3.88 0.86 -6.55
CA VAL A 229 2.56 0.22 -6.39
C VAL A 229 2.39 -0.95 -7.37
N GLY A 230 1.81 -2.05 -6.91
CA GLY A 230 1.60 -3.26 -7.68
C GLY A 230 2.86 -4.11 -7.90
N SER A 231 3.97 -3.82 -7.22
CA SER A 231 5.21 -4.62 -7.34
C SER A 231 5.05 -6.05 -6.84
N TYR A 232 4.08 -6.29 -5.96
CA TYR A 232 3.82 -7.60 -5.37
C TYR A 232 2.52 -8.19 -5.93
N PRO A 233 2.57 -8.96 -7.03
CA PRO A 233 1.36 -9.54 -7.63
C PRO A 233 0.65 -10.55 -6.73
N THR A 234 1.33 -11.00 -5.67
CA THR A 234 0.86 -11.91 -4.63
C THR A 234 0.09 -11.22 -3.51
N ASP A 235 0.31 -9.93 -3.26
CA ASP A 235 -0.51 -9.14 -2.33
C ASP A 235 -1.72 -8.61 -3.08
N LYS A 236 -2.63 -9.54 -3.39
CA LYS A 236 -3.84 -9.27 -4.15
C LYS A 236 -5.04 -9.83 -3.39
N SER A 237 -5.94 -8.93 -2.99
CA SER A 237 -7.17 -9.29 -2.30
C SER A 237 -8.11 -10.16 -3.14
N PRO A 238 -9.12 -10.80 -2.52
CA PRO A 238 -10.13 -11.57 -3.25
C PRO A 238 -10.89 -10.79 -4.33
N TYR A 239 -10.89 -9.45 -4.25
CA TYR A 239 -11.51 -8.56 -5.23
C TYR A 239 -10.52 -8.00 -6.25
N GLY A 240 -9.21 -8.24 -6.09
CA GLY A 240 -8.18 -7.82 -7.02
C GLY A 240 -7.58 -6.43 -6.76
N ILE A 241 -7.77 -5.89 -5.56
CA ILE A 241 -7.00 -4.73 -5.05
C ILE A 241 -5.62 -5.21 -4.60
N PHE A 242 -4.58 -4.43 -4.89
CA PHE A 242 -3.19 -4.71 -4.52
C PHE A 242 -2.73 -3.90 -3.33
N ASP A 243 -1.65 -4.35 -2.69
CA ASP A 243 -0.90 -3.61 -1.68
C ASP A 243 -1.77 -3.25 -0.45
N LEU A 244 -2.58 -4.21 0.02
CA LEU A 244 -3.42 -4.04 1.22
C LEU A 244 -2.78 -4.67 2.47
N ALA A 245 -1.64 -5.34 2.33
CA ALA A 245 -0.86 -5.87 3.44
C ALA A 245 0.61 -5.45 3.32
N GLY A 246 0.95 -4.36 3.97
CA GLY A 246 2.25 -3.73 3.89
C GLY A 246 2.30 -2.62 2.83
N ASN A 247 3.49 -2.37 2.33
CA ASN A 247 3.84 -1.18 1.56
C ASN A 247 3.61 0.08 2.39
N VAL A 248 2.44 0.71 2.38
CA VAL A 248 2.12 1.78 3.34
C VAL A 248 0.79 1.52 4.04
N SER A 249 0.70 1.92 5.30
CA SER A 249 -0.60 2.03 5.96
C SER A 249 -1.46 3.08 5.25
N GLU A 250 -2.78 2.92 5.28
CA GLU A 250 -3.68 3.78 4.52
C GLU A 250 -4.67 4.49 5.43
N TRP A 251 -4.74 5.82 5.31
CA TRP A 251 -5.76 6.61 5.99
C TRP A 251 -7.18 6.16 5.58
N VAL A 252 -8.06 5.99 6.56
CA VAL A 252 -9.50 5.75 6.33
C VAL A 252 -10.34 6.88 6.93
N ALA A 253 -11.61 6.98 6.53
CA ALA A 253 -12.49 8.08 6.87
C ALA A 253 -12.91 8.11 8.35
N ASP A 254 -12.74 7.01 9.08
CA ASP A 254 -13.29 6.81 10.42
C ASP A 254 -12.40 7.39 11.53
N TRP A 255 -13.08 7.96 12.53
CA TRP A 255 -12.45 8.24 13.83
C TRP A 255 -12.23 6.94 14.58
N TYR A 256 -11.15 6.86 15.35
CA TYR A 256 -10.87 5.70 16.19
C TYR A 256 -11.89 5.60 17.33
N LYS A 257 -12.83 4.68 17.18
CA LYS A 257 -13.92 4.41 18.12
C LYS A 257 -14.04 2.90 18.34
N ALA A 258 -14.60 2.52 19.49
CA ALA A 258 -14.93 1.14 19.79
C ALA A 258 -15.89 0.57 18.74
N TYR A 259 -15.73 -0.70 18.38
CA TYR A 259 -16.72 -1.41 17.58
C TYR A 259 -18.04 -1.54 18.35
N PRO A 260 -19.18 -1.62 17.64
CA PRO A 260 -20.47 -1.86 18.29
C PRO A 260 -20.40 -3.08 19.19
N GLN A 261 -20.91 -2.95 20.42
CA GLN A 261 -20.95 -4.02 21.44
C GLN A 261 -19.58 -4.43 22.02
N SER A 262 -18.50 -3.75 21.67
CA SER A 262 -17.19 -3.96 22.32
C SER A 262 -17.24 -3.60 23.80
N ASP A 263 -16.65 -4.45 24.63
CA ASP A 263 -16.42 -4.22 26.06
C ASP A 263 -15.06 -3.55 26.33
N TYR A 264 -14.22 -3.40 25.30
CA TYR A 264 -12.96 -2.68 25.38
C TYR A 264 -13.19 -1.16 25.43
N SER A 265 -12.39 -0.50 26.25
CA SER A 265 -12.33 0.96 26.33
C SER A 265 -10.90 1.46 26.22
N SER A 266 -10.72 2.55 25.49
CA SER A 266 -9.44 3.23 25.33
C SER A 266 -9.60 4.73 25.55
N LYS A 267 -8.60 5.36 26.18
CA LYS A 267 -8.52 6.82 26.30
C LYS A 267 -8.42 7.53 24.95
N GLU A 268 -7.94 6.82 23.92
CA GLU A 268 -7.79 7.31 22.56
C GLU A 268 -9.10 7.27 21.77
N PHE A 269 -10.14 6.57 22.28
CA PHE A 269 -11.43 6.54 21.62
C PHE A 269 -12.10 7.92 21.59
N GLY A 270 -12.83 8.16 20.51
CA GLY A 270 -13.55 9.40 20.24
C GLY A 270 -12.99 10.10 19.00
N GLU A 271 -13.24 11.39 18.89
CA GLU A 271 -12.81 12.20 17.75
C GLU A 271 -11.46 12.84 18.03
N LYS A 272 -10.47 11.98 18.31
CA LYS A 272 -9.10 12.38 18.67
C LYS A 272 -8.09 11.83 17.66
N GLN A 273 -8.17 10.53 17.41
CA GLN A 273 -7.30 9.81 16.49
C GLN A 273 -8.10 9.33 15.28
N ARG A 274 -7.47 9.32 14.11
CA ARG A 274 -8.01 8.66 12.91
C ARG A 274 -7.45 7.26 12.78
N VAL A 275 -8.19 6.41 12.10
CA VAL A 275 -7.75 5.05 11.82
C VAL A 275 -6.87 5.04 10.57
N ALA A 276 -5.81 4.23 10.59
CA ALA A 276 -5.15 3.74 9.38
C ALA A 276 -5.11 2.20 9.39
N ARG A 277 -5.01 1.60 8.20
CA ARG A 277 -5.12 0.13 8.00
C ARG A 277 -4.02 -0.38 7.07
N GLY A 278 -3.78 -1.69 7.08
CA GLY A 278 -2.90 -2.38 6.13
C GLY A 278 -1.50 -2.72 6.64
N GLY A 279 -0.97 -1.92 7.57
CA GLY A 279 0.42 -2.05 8.00
C GLY A 279 1.40 -1.60 6.90
N ALA A 280 2.65 -1.35 7.25
CA ALA A 280 3.61 -0.77 6.32
C ALA A 280 4.92 -1.58 6.19
N TRP A 281 5.75 -1.18 5.22
CA TRP A 281 7.01 -1.81 4.84
C TRP A 281 8.06 -1.91 5.96
N GLY A 282 8.05 -1.02 6.95
CA GLY A 282 9.00 -1.03 8.07
C GLY A 282 8.50 -1.77 9.32
N GLY A 283 7.24 -2.23 9.30
CA GLY A 283 6.50 -2.54 10.52
C GLY A 283 6.12 -1.29 11.31
N GLU A 284 5.42 -1.45 12.44
CA GLU A 284 5.10 -0.34 13.34
C GLU A 284 6.13 -0.26 14.47
N GLY A 285 6.68 0.93 14.72
CA GLY A 285 7.60 1.16 15.85
C GLY A 285 8.91 0.38 15.79
N HIS A 286 9.45 0.14 14.58
CA HIS A 286 10.68 -0.61 14.29
C HIS A 286 10.58 -2.14 14.36
N TYR A 287 9.39 -2.72 14.53
CA TYR A 287 9.20 -4.17 14.58
C TYR A 287 8.53 -4.72 13.32
N THR A 288 9.20 -5.61 12.60
CA THR A 288 8.63 -6.33 11.44
C THR A 288 7.84 -7.56 11.88
N LEU A 289 6.72 -7.35 12.57
CA LEU A 289 5.81 -8.42 12.98
C LEU A 289 4.68 -8.58 11.97
N HIS A 290 4.45 -9.82 11.53
CA HIS A 290 3.34 -10.14 10.64
C HIS A 290 1.96 -9.83 11.25
N LEU A 291 1.88 -9.69 12.58
CA LEU A 291 0.65 -9.35 13.30
C LEU A 291 0.08 -7.96 12.90
N PHE A 292 0.92 -7.04 12.43
CA PHE A 292 0.52 -5.74 11.90
C PHE A 292 -0.11 -5.83 10.50
N GLN A 293 0.17 -6.92 9.77
CA GLN A 293 -0.23 -7.10 8.36
C GLN A 293 -1.56 -7.85 8.22
N ARG A 294 -2.28 -8.03 9.33
CA ARG A 294 -3.58 -8.69 9.34
C ARG A 294 -4.64 -7.73 8.82
N GLY A 295 -5.60 -8.26 8.07
CA GLY A 295 -6.69 -7.47 7.52
C GLY A 295 -7.56 -6.81 8.61
N ALA A 296 -7.64 -7.39 9.82
CA ALA A 296 -8.37 -6.81 10.96
C ALA A 296 -7.56 -5.76 11.75
N TYR A 297 -6.23 -5.73 11.58
CA TYR A 297 -5.35 -4.88 12.39
C TYR A 297 -5.55 -3.39 12.08
N ARG A 298 -5.79 -2.60 13.12
CA ARG A 298 -6.03 -1.16 12.98
C ARG A 298 -5.06 -0.36 13.85
N VAL A 299 -4.52 0.71 13.29
CA VAL A 299 -3.70 1.67 14.03
C VAL A 299 -4.47 2.97 14.20
N ASN A 300 -4.23 3.64 15.32
CA ASN A 300 -4.83 4.94 15.64
C ASN A 300 -3.71 5.99 15.65
N LEU A 301 -3.90 7.04 14.86
CA LEU A 301 -2.87 8.04 14.58
C LEU A 301 -3.45 9.45 14.67
N ASP A 302 -2.59 10.41 15.01
CA ASP A 302 -2.96 11.81 15.12
C ASP A 302 -3.18 12.37 13.71
N PRO A 303 -4.40 12.83 13.37
CA PRO A 303 -4.72 13.28 12.02
C PRO A 303 -3.94 14.52 11.57
N SER A 304 -3.36 15.28 12.51
CA SER A 304 -2.58 16.48 12.24
C SER A 304 -1.12 16.20 11.90
N GLN A 305 -0.66 14.96 12.12
CA GLN A 305 0.72 14.55 11.91
C GLN A 305 0.89 13.88 10.54
N THR A 306 2.12 13.88 10.07
CA THR A 306 2.56 13.15 8.89
C THR A 306 3.42 11.98 9.32
N TYR A 307 3.29 10.84 8.63
CA TYR A 307 4.05 9.63 8.93
C TYR A 307 4.79 9.15 7.68
N GLU A 308 5.94 8.52 7.88
CA GLU A 308 6.80 8.08 6.77
C GLU A 308 6.20 6.93 5.96
N ASP A 309 5.27 6.22 6.59
CA ASP A 309 4.73 4.92 6.22
C ASP A 309 3.20 4.90 6.14
N VAL A 310 2.57 6.09 6.12
CA VAL A 310 1.11 6.25 5.94
C VAL A 310 0.83 7.05 4.66
N GLY A 311 0.01 6.47 3.79
CA GLY A 311 -0.40 7.04 2.51
C GLY A 311 -1.91 7.09 2.31
N ILE A 312 -2.32 7.04 1.04
CA ILE A 312 -3.69 7.32 0.62
C ILE A 312 -4.18 6.23 -0.32
N ARG A 313 -5.43 5.80 -0.13
CA ARG A 313 -6.24 5.12 -1.13
C ARG A 313 -7.62 5.74 -1.14
N CYS A 314 -8.21 5.95 -2.30
CA CYS A 314 -9.54 6.55 -2.37
C CYS A 314 -10.63 5.52 -2.73
N ALA A 315 -11.85 5.80 -2.29
CA ALA A 315 -13.06 5.09 -2.63
C ALA A 315 -14.06 6.01 -3.35
N LYS A 316 -15.05 5.40 -4.01
CA LYS A 316 -16.15 6.11 -4.66
C LYS A 316 -17.41 5.26 -4.57
N GLU A 317 -18.56 5.90 -4.38
CA GLU A 317 -19.85 5.20 -4.41
C GLU A 317 -20.08 4.50 -5.76
N GLY A 318 -20.68 3.30 -5.71
CA GLY A 318 -20.89 2.39 -6.84
C GLY A 318 -22.25 2.51 -7.51
#